data_AF-A0A3D4W6N7-F1
#
_entry.id   AF-A0A3D4W6N7-F1
#
_cell.length_a   1.000
_cell.length_b   1.000
_cell.length_c   1.000
_cell.angle_alpha   90.00
_cell.angle_beta   90.00
_cell.angle_gamma   90.00
#
_symmetry.space_group_name_H-M   'P 1'
#
loop_
_entity.id
_entity.type
_entity.pdbx_description
1 polymer ?
#
loop_
_entity_poly.entity_id
_entity_poly.type
_entity_poly.pdbx_seq_one_letter_code
_entity_poly.pdbx_strand_id
1 'polypeptide(L)'
;MVESPVKDAVSDKSFMGDIIRKALEHFNQDAALILPAADQQSLEKYFGTRLNQVLAGGVEVKFDDRIKGGFKIGPKDNSYLISFTDEDFQAFFRSFMRPRTINLLFGGE
;
A
#
# COMPACT_ATOMS: atom_id res chain seq x y z
N MET A 1 7.50 -9.96 18.42
CA MET A 1 7.37 -8.53 18.76
C MET A 1 7.56 -7.58 17.56
N VAL A 2 7.45 -8.07 16.30
CA VAL A 2 7.56 -7.21 15.09
C VAL A 2 6.19 -6.71 14.59
N GLU A 3 5.10 -7.25 15.14
CA GLU A 3 3.74 -6.93 14.69
C GLU A 3 3.34 -5.49 15.03
N SER A 4 3.76 -4.92 16.16
CA SER A 4 3.33 -3.57 16.55
C SER A 4 3.90 -2.49 15.63
N PRO A 5 5.23 -2.38 15.40
CA PRO A 5 5.77 -1.29 14.59
C PRO A 5 5.33 -1.34 13.12
N VAL A 6 5.16 -2.55 12.58
CA VAL A 6 4.66 -2.74 11.20
C VAL A 6 3.20 -2.34 11.10
N LYS A 7 2.38 -2.76 12.06
CA LYS A 7 0.97 -2.38 12.11
C LYS A 7 0.82 -0.87 12.28
N ASP A 8 1.65 -0.24 13.10
CA ASP A 8 1.65 1.20 13.32
C ASP A 8 2.03 1.96 12.03
N ALA A 9 3.06 1.51 11.31
CA ALA A 9 3.47 2.11 10.04
C ALA A 9 2.40 1.97 8.94
N VAL A 10 1.76 0.80 8.83
CA VAL A 10 0.70 0.56 7.83
C VAL A 10 -0.61 1.26 8.20
N SER A 11 -0.86 1.49 9.50
CA SER A 11 -2.03 2.24 9.97
C SER A 11 -1.85 3.76 9.85
N ASP A 12 -0.64 4.25 9.58
CA ASP A 12 -0.37 5.67 9.34
C ASP A 12 -0.84 6.08 7.94
N LYS A 13 -1.98 6.79 7.91
CA LYS A 13 -2.62 7.26 6.68
C LYS A 13 -1.72 8.21 5.87
N SER A 14 -0.87 9.01 6.51
CA SER A 14 0.03 9.94 5.82
C SER A 14 1.15 9.16 5.12
N PHE A 15 1.75 8.22 5.84
CA PHE A 15 2.78 7.34 5.27
C PHE A 15 2.24 6.51 4.10
N MET A 16 1.06 5.90 4.27
CA MET A 16 0.41 5.12 3.22
C MET A 16 0.03 5.99 2.00
N GLY A 17 -0.44 7.21 2.22
CA GLY A 17 -0.69 8.17 1.14
C GLY A 17 0.58 8.51 0.33
N ASP A 18 1.73 8.66 1.00
CA ASP A 18 3.01 8.90 0.35
C ASP A 18 3.49 7.68 -0.47
N ILE A 19 3.30 6.47 0.06
CA ILE A 19 3.63 5.22 -0.65
C ILE A 19 2.78 5.09 -1.91
N ILE A 20 1.46 5.34 -1.82
CA ILE A 20 0.55 5.32 -2.98
C ILE A 20 1.00 6.33 -4.04
N ARG A 21 1.32 7.57 -3.63
CA ARG A 21 1.80 8.61 -4.56
C ARG A 21 3.05 8.14 -5.31
N LYS A 22 4.08 7.67 -4.59
CA LYS A 22 5.32 7.17 -5.20
C LYS A 22 5.07 5.98 -6.12
N ALA A 23 4.18 5.07 -5.74
CA ALA A 23 3.85 3.93 -6.58
C ALA A 23 3.21 4.37 -7.90
N LEU A 24 2.28 5.33 -7.87
CA LEU A 24 1.60 5.87 -9.05
C LEU A 24 2.57 6.57 -10.05
N GLU A 25 3.67 7.16 -9.57
CA GLU A 25 4.70 7.76 -10.42
C GLU A 25 5.33 6.75 -11.40
N HIS A 26 5.32 5.45 -11.08
CA HIS A 26 5.89 4.40 -11.93
C HIS A 26 4.93 3.87 -13.01
N PHE A 27 3.65 4.22 -12.96
CA PHE A 27 2.65 3.71 -13.90
C PHE A 27 2.30 4.71 -15.01
N ASN A 28 2.97 5.87 -15.10
CA ASN A 28 2.73 6.88 -16.14
C ASN A 28 1.23 7.15 -16.39
N GLN A 29 0.44 7.33 -15.32
CA GLN A 29 -1.01 7.57 -15.42
C GLN A 29 -1.85 6.38 -15.96
N ASP A 30 -1.27 5.18 -16.04
CA ASP A 30 -1.95 3.94 -16.40
C ASP A 30 -1.95 2.92 -15.25
N ALA A 31 -2.65 3.26 -14.18
CA ALA A 31 -2.74 2.44 -12.99
C ALA A 31 -4.18 2.14 -12.59
N ALA A 32 -4.39 0.94 -12.05
CA ALA A 32 -5.52 0.59 -11.22
C ALA A 32 -5.06 0.52 -9.75
N LEU A 33 -5.70 1.29 -8.88
CA LEU A 33 -5.49 1.31 -7.44
C LEU A 33 -6.72 0.69 -6.76
N ILE A 34 -6.52 -0.36 -5.96
CA ILE A 34 -7.57 -1.09 -5.25
C ILE A 34 -7.40 -0.86 -3.75
N LEU A 35 -8.43 -0.32 -3.11
CA LEU A 35 -8.43 0.10 -1.70
C LEU A 35 -9.49 -0.66 -0.89
N PRO A 36 -9.38 -0.70 0.44
CA PRO A 36 -10.44 -1.19 1.32
C PRO A 36 -11.74 -0.41 1.10
N ALA A 37 -12.86 -1.11 0.92
CA ALA A 37 -14.16 -0.45 0.80
C ALA A 37 -14.54 0.35 2.05
N ALA A 38 -14.13 -0.12 3.23
CA ALA A 38 -14.35 0.59 4.50
C ALA A 38 -13.71 1.99 4.53
N ASP A 39 -12.65 2.22 3.75
CA ASP A 39 -11.94 3.51 3.70
C ASP A 39 -12.51 4.47 2.66
N GLN A 40 -13.46 4.04 1.82
CA GLN A 40 -14.00 4.84 0.72
C GLN A 40 -14.41 6.24 1.16
N GLN A 41 -15.24 6.34 2.21
CA GLN A 41 -15.77 7.62 2.69
C GLN A 41 -14.67 8.52 3.29
N SER A 42 -13.65 7.92 3.92
CA SER A 42 -12.49 8.64 4.45
C SER A 42 -11.58 9.14 3.32
N LEU A 43 -11.41 8.34 2.27
CA LEU A 43 -10.63 8.67 1.08
C LEU A 43 -11.30 9.75 0.24
N GLU A 44 -12.62 9.66 0.03
CA GLU A 44 -13.42 10.71 -0.61
C GLU A 44 -13.27 12.04 0.15
N LYS A 45 -13.27 11.99 1.49
CA LYS A 45 -13.07 13.19 2.32
C LYS A 45 -11.63 13.69 2.33
N TYR A 46 -10.64 12.80 2.33
CA TYR A 46 -9.21 13.12 2.39
C TYR A 46 -8.70 13.67 1.06
N PHE A 47 -9.07 13.01 -0.04
CA PHE A 47 -8.69 13.46 -1.37
C PHE A 47 -9.62 14.55 -1.89
N GLY A 48 -10.90 14.60 -1.51
CA GLY A 48 -11.83 15.64 -1.97
C GLY A 48 -11.76 15.85 -3.49
N THR A 49 -11.57 17.09 -3.94
CA THR A 49 -11.37 17.45 -5.35
C THR A 49 -10.06 16.92 -5.97
N ARG A 50 -9.10 16.51 -5.16
CA ARG A 50 -7.81 15.93 -5.56
C ARG A 50 -7.95 14.51 -6.10
N LEU A 51 -8.99 13.78 -5.68
CA LEU A 51 -9.30 12.45 -6.25
C LEU A 51 -9.59 12.59 -7.74
N ASN A 52 -10.39 13.60 -8.12
CA ASN A 52 -10.69 13.90 -9.52
C ASN A 52 -9.44 14.29 -10.32
N GLN A 53 -8.42 14.90 -9.71
CA GLN A 53 -7.16 15.20 -10.40
C GLN A 53 -6.33 13.94 -10.66
N VAL A 54 -6.30 13.00 -9.71
CA VAL A 54 -5.65 11.69 -9.86
C VAL A 54 -6.39 10.84 -10.89
N LEU A 55 -7.72 10.81 -10.83
CA LEU A 55 -8.58 10.12 -11.80
C LEU A 55 -8.50 10.74 -13.21
N ALA A 56 -8.43 12.07 -13.31
CA ALA A 56 -8.22 12.77 -14.58
C ALA A 56 -6.86 12.44 -15.21
N GLY A 57 -5.87 12.13 -14.39
CA GLY A 57 -4.58 11.56 -14.79
C GLY A 57 -4.65 10.05 -15.04
N GLY A 58 -5.77 9.52 -15.53
CA GLY A 58 -5.87 8.14 -16.00
C GLY A 58 -5.75 7.05 -14.92
N VAL A 59 -5.81 7.35 -13.63
CA VAL A 59 -5.77 6.29 -12.61
C VAL A 59 -7.20 5.78 -12.38
N GLU A 60 -7.41 4.48 -12.42
CA GLU A 60 -8.68 3.85 -12.03
C GLU A 60 -8.62 3.52 -10.53
N VAL A 61 -9.63 3.94 -9.76
CA VAL A 61 -9.73 3.62 -8.33
C VAL A 61 -10.89 2.65 -8.11
N LYS A 62 -10.59 1.52 -7.46
CA LYS A 62 -11.54 0.46 -7.11
C LYS A 62 -11.53 0.24 -5.60
N PHE A 63 -12.64 -0.26 -5.10
CA PHE A 63 -12.80 -0.63 -3.70
C PHE A 63 -13.13 -2.13 -3.60
N ASP A 64 -12.51 -2.84 -2.66
CA ASP A 64 -12.70 -4.28 -2.45
C ASP A 64 -12.88 -4.57 -0.95
N ASP A 65 -14.00 -5.21 -0.59
CA ASP A 65 -14.35 -5.58 0.78
C ASP A 65 -13.40 -6.63 1.39
N ARG A 66 -12.66 -7.36 0.54
CA ARG A 66 -11.71 -8.39 0.98
C ARG A 66 -10.40 -7.79 1.47
N ILE A 67 -10.11 -6.53 1.12
CA ILE A 67 -8.92 -5.82 1.60
C ILE A 67 -9.29 -5.17 2.94
N LYS A 68 -8.69 -5.65 4.03
CA LYS A 68 -8.94 -5.13 5.38
C LYS A 68 -8.07 -3.94 5.76
N GLY A 69 -6.92 -3.78 5.09
CA GLY A 69 -5.94 -2.73 5.32
C GLY A 69 -4.89 -2.72 4.20
N GLY A 70 -4.27 -1.57 3.97
CA GLY A 70 -3.32 -1.36 2.88
C GLY A 70 -3.98 -1.11 1.52
N PHE A 71 -3.34 -1.50 0.43
CA PHE A 71 -3.86 -1.31 -0.94
C PHE A 71 -3.21 -2.29 -1.94
N LYS A 72 -3.76 -2.38 -3.15
CA LYS A 72 -3.12 -3.02 -4.31
C LYS A 72 -3.00 -2.05 -5.46
N ILE A 73 -1.96 -2.17 -6.26
CA ILE A 73 -1.73 -1.31 -7.43
C ILE A 73 -1.16 -2.11 -8.59
N GLY A 74 -1.59 -1.82 -9.81
CA GLY A 74 -1.06 -2.43 -11.02
C GLY A 74 -1.50 -1.67 -12.27
N PRO A 75 -1.17 -2.18 -13.46
CA PRO A 75 -1.65 -1.58 -14.70
C PRO A 75 -3.18 -1.70 -14.82
N LYS A 76 -3.83 -0.83 -15.60
CA LYS A 76 -5.30 -0.85 -15.76
C LYS A 76 -5.86 -2.18 -16.27
N ASP A 77 -5.11 -2.85 -17.12
CA ASP A 77 -5.48 -4.17 -17.66
C ASP A 77 -5.47 -5.29 -16.60
N ASN A 78 -4.98 -5.00 -15.39
CA ASN A 78 -4.80 -5.93 -14.28
C ASN A 78 -3.93 -7.15 -14.65
N SER A 79 -3.00 -7.00 -15.59
CA SER A 79 -2.01 -8.04 -15.96
C SER A 79 -1.19 -8.51 -14.77
N TYR A 80 -0.94 -7.62 -13.80
CA TYR A 80 -0.43 -7.96 -12.49
C TYR A 80 -0.90 -6.95 -11.44
N LEU A 81 -0.88 -7.35 -10.17
CA LEU A 81 -1.13 -6.48 -9.03
C LEU A 81 0.00 -6.61 -8.03
N ILE A 82 0.60 -5.49 -7.66
CA ILE A 82 1.50 -5.38 -6.52
C ILE A 82 0.63 -5.16 -5.29
N SER A 83 0.81 -6.02 -4.31
CA SER A 83 -0.01 -6.02 -3.11
C SER A 83 0.75 -5.43 -1.93
N PHE A 84 0.16 -4.41 -1.32
CA PHE A 84 0.63 -3.72 -0.12
C PHE A 84 -0.42 -3.85 0.99
N THR A 85 -1.05 -5.02 1.13
CA THR A 85 -1.96 -5.27 2.26
C THR A 85 -1.17 -5.49 3.55
N ASP A 86 -1.85 -5.36 4.68
CA ASP A 86 -1.26 -5.64 6.00
C ASP A 86 -0.56 -7.00 6.05
N GLU A 87 -1.17 -8.04 5.45
CA GLU A 87 -0.58 -9.37 5.42
C GLU A 87 0.71 -9.40 4.59
N ASP A 88 0.70 -8.79 3.41
CA ASP A 88 1.86 -8.78 2.51
C ASP A 88 3.01 -7.94 3.07
N PHE A 89 2.69 -6.79 3.68
CA PHE A 89 3.68 -5.93 4.31
C PHE A 89 4.30 -6.59 5.53
N GLN A 90 3.51 -7.31 6.35
CA GLN A 90 4.03 -8.12 7.44
C GLN A 90 4.94 -9.25 6.94
N ALA A 91 4.53 -9.96 5.88
CA ALA A 91 5.34 -11.03 5.30
C ALA A 91 6.67 -10.49 4.74
N PHE A 92 6.61 -9.39 3.98
CA PHE A 92 7.80 -8.69 3.45
C PHE A 92 8.69 -8.17 4.58
N PHE A 93 8.15 -7.51 5.59
CA PHE A 93 8.95 -6.97 6.68
C PHE A 93 9.59 -8.08 7.51
N ARG A 94 8.89 -9.19 7.76
CA ARG A 94 9.45 -10.38 8.41
C ARG A 94 10.62 -10.95 7.59
N SER A 95 10.48 -11.06 6.28
CA SER A 95 11.54 -11.58 5.42
C SER A 95 12.74 -10.63 5.34
N PHE A 96 12.51 -9.31 5.30
CA PHE A 96 13.53 -8.28 5.31
C PHE A 96 14.30 -8.20 6.65
N MET A 97 13.59 -8.33 7.77
CA MET A 97 14.20 -8.27 9.09
C MET A 97 14.92 -9.56 9.46
N ARG A 98 14.51 -10.73 8.94
CA ARG A 98 15.09 -12.02 9.32
C ARG A 98 16.62 -12.08 9.20
N PRO A 99 17.26 -11.68 8.08
CA PRO A 99 18.73 -11.64 7.97
C PRO A 99 19.36 -10.65 8.97
N ARG A 100 18.76 -9.48 9.16
CA ARG A 100 19.27 -8.43 10.06
C ARG A 100 19.21 -8.86 11.52
N THR A 101 18.11 -9.50 11.92
CA THR A 101 17.90 -10.04 13.26
C THR A 101 18.84 -11.21 13.53
N ILE A 102 19.08 -12.09 12.56
CA ILE A 102 20.09 -13.17 12.68
C ILE A 102 21.48 -12.57 12.89
N ASN A 103 21.87 -11.58 12.08
CA ASN A 103 23.18 -10.92 12.22
C ASN A 103 23.33 -10.21 13.57
N LEU A 104 22.27 -9.58 14.07
CA LEU A 104 22.26 -8.91 15.39
C LEU A 104 22.32 -9.88 16.57
N LEU A 105 21.64 -11.03 16.48
CA LEU A 105 21.51 -11.98 17.60
C LEU A 105 22.66 -12.99 17.67
N PHE A 106 23.24 -13.36 16.53
CA PHE A 106 24.24 -14.42 16.46
C PHE A 106 25.62 -13.93 16.05
N GLY A 107 25.76 -12.64 15.69
CA GLY A 107 26.96 -12.12 15.04
C GLY A 107 27.07 -12.75 13.66
N GLY A 108 26.77 -11.99 12.61
CA GLY A 108 26.90 -12.50 11.24
C GLY A 108 28.27 -13.15 11.01
N GLU A 109 28.32 -14.25 10.27
CA GLU A 109 29.58 -14.83 9.78
C GLU A 109 30.47 -13.78 9.11
#